data_AF-A0A353ZXD0-F1
#
_entry.id   AF-A0A353ZXD0-F1
#
_cell.length_a   1.000
_cell.length_b   1.000
_cell.length_c   1.000
_cell.angle_alpha   90.00
_cell.angle_beta   90.00
_cell.angle_gamma   90.00
#
_symmetry.space_group_name_H-M   'P 1'
#
loop_
_entity.id
_entity.type
_entity.pdbx_description
1 polymer ?
#
loop_
_entity_poly.entity_id
_entity_poly.type
_entity_poly.pdbx_seq_one_letter_code
_entity_poly.pdbx_strand_id
1 'polypeptide(L)'
;MTDTALAGASVDSAAAKRPARAPRPAAKPHGQWKVDGKTPLNANETWKQEDDGLNVRERIETIYSKDGFDAIPSQDLHGRFRWWGLYTQRKPGIDGGKTATLEPHELEDKYFMLRVRIDGGALTTEQLRVIGQISVDFGRDSADLTDRQNIQLHWIRVEDIPEIWTRLEGVGLSTTEACGDVPRVILGSPAAGIAKDEIIDPT
;
A
#
# COMPACT_ATOMS: atom_id res chain seq x y z
N MET A 1 -17.28 -14.46 76.30
CA MET A 1 -17.37 -13.02 75.97
C MET A 1 -17.15 -12.92 74.48
N THR A 2 -18.21 -13.25 73.74
CA THR A 2 -19.10 -12.33 72.99
C THR A 2 -18.62 -12.19 71.56
N ASP A 3 -18.84 -13.30 70.85
CA ASP A 3 -19.22 -13.36 69.45
C ASP A 3 -20.28 -12.26 69.18
N THR A 4 -19.95 -11.28 68.35
CA THR A 4 -20.88 -10.22 67.95
C THR A 4 -21.01 -10.27 66.44
N ALA A 5 -22.06 -10.97 66.01
CA ALA A 5 -22.56 -10.93 64.65
C ALA A 5 -22.90 -9.49 64.26
N LEU A 6 -22.25 -8.97 63.22
CA LEU A 6 -22.69 -7.76 62.53
C LEU A 6 -23.64 -8.19 61.40
N ALA A 7 -24.91 -8.00 61.69
CA ALA A 7 -26.03 -8.20 60.79
C ALA A 7 -25.86 -7.39 59.49
N GLY A 8 -26.26 -8.02 58.39
CA GLY A 8 -26.17 -7.46 57.06
C GLY A 8 -27.03 -6.21 56.86
N ALA A 9 -26.50 -5.31 56.04
CA ALA A 9 -27.28 -4.39 55.23
C ALA A 9 -26.74 -4.50 53.80
N SER A 10 -27.28 -5.44 53.02
CA SER A 10 -27.12 -5.44 51.58
C SER A 10 -27.89 -4.25 51.03
N VAL A 11 -27.20 -3.13 50.81
CA VAL A 11 -27.72 -2.04 49.98
C VAL A 11 -27.65 -2.51 48.53
N ASP A 12 -28.70 -3.18 48.08
CA ASP A 12 -29.00 -3.38 46.66
C ASP A 12 -29.32 -2.01 46.05
N SER A 13 -28.27 -1.23 45.78
CA SER A 13 -28.35 -0.10 44.87
C SER A 13 -28.32 -0.66 43.45
N ALA A 14 -29.46 -1.18 43.00
CA ALA A 14 -29.72 -1.36 41.58
C ALA A 14 -29.77 0.03 40.91
N ALA A 15 -28.60 0.60 40.64
CA ALA A 15 -28.47 1.77 39.80
C ALA A 15 -29.01 1.37 38.42
N ALA A 16 -30.22 1.82 38.10
CA ALA A 16 -30.82 1.63 36.80
C ALA A 16 -29.82 2.14 35.74
N LYS A 17 -29.24 1.22 34.96
CA LYS A 17 -28.39 1.56 33.82
C LYS A 17 -29.23 2.43 32.90
N ARG A 18 -28.98 3.74 32.90
CA ARG A 18 -29.57 4.67 31.93
C ARG A 18 -29.30 4.09 30.55
N PRO A 19 -30.32 3.94 29.68
CA PRO A 19 -30.09 3.48 28.33
C PRO A 19 -29.07 4.42 27.68
N ALA A 20 -28.00 3.85 27.14
CA ALA A 20 -27.00 4.61 26.41
C ALA A 20 -27.73 5.40 25.32
N ARG A 21 -27.62 6.73 25.38
CA ARG A 21 -28.24 7.60 24.37
C ARG A 21 -27.64 7.22 23.03
N ALA A 22 -28.48 6.91 22.05
CA ALA A 22 -28.02 6.62 20.69
C ALA A 22 -27.11 7.78 20.22
N PRO A 23 -25.94 7.48 19.64
CA PRO A 23 -25.02 8.50 19.18
C PRO A 23 -25.76 9.41 18.19
N ARG A 24 -25.66 10.73 18.39
CA ARG A 24 -26.18 11.70 17.41
C ARG A 24 -25.41 11.50 16.11
N PRO A 25 -26.08 11.48 14.94
CA PRO A 25 -25.39 11.46 13.66
C PRO A 25 -24.37 12.60 13.59
N ALA A 26 -23.22 12.33 12.98
CA ALA A 26 -22.21 13.35 12.75
C ALA A 26 -22.82 14.51 11.93
N ALA A 27 -22.39 15.74 12.23
CA ALA A 27 -22.87 16.93 11.52
C ALA A 27 -22.41 16.99 10.05
N LYS A 28 -21.42 16.18 9.68
CA LYS A 28 -20.89 16.02 8.31
C LYS A 28 -20.69 14.53 8.02
N PRO A 29 -20.91 14.08 6.78
CA PRO A 29 -20.68 12.69 6.38
C PRO A 29 -19.20 12.33 6.50
N HIS A 30 -18.91 11.07 6.85
CA HIS A 30 -17.55 10.54 6.93
C HIS A 30 -17.14 9.75 5.67
N GLY A 31 -18.05 9.62 4.70
CA GLY A 31 -17.79 8.93 3.43
C GLY A 31 -17.94 7.42 3.53
N GLN A 32 -18.58 6.91 4.58
CA GLN A 32 -18.79 5.48 4.77
C GLN A 32 -19.84 4.98 3.78
N TRP A 33 -19.46 4.17 2.80
CA TRP A 33 -20.38 3.74 1.73
C TRP A 33 -21.71 3.17 2.22
N LYS A 34 -21.69 2.40 3.32
CA LYS A 34 -22.89 1.78 3.91
C LYS A 34 -23.80 2.77 4.65
N VAL A 35 -23.28 3.92 5.10
CA VAL A 35 -23.99 4.88 5.96
C VAL A 35 -24.29 6.18 5.21
N ASP A 36 -23.28 6.75 4.56
CA ASP A 36 -23.33 8.07 3.91
C ASP A 36 -23.57 7.98 2.39
N GLY A 37 -23.56 6.78 1.81
CA GLY A 37 -23.62 6.54 0.37
C GLY A 37 -22.25 6.66 -0.31
N LYS A 38 -22.24 6.65 -1.65
CA LYS A 38 -21.02 6.60 -2.47
C LYS A 38 -20.55 7.97 -2.98
N THR A 39 -21.11 9.08 -2.53
CA THR A 39 -20.67 10.40 -3.00
C THR A 39 -19.20 10.65 -2.59
N PRO A 40 -18.30 10.97 -3.53
CA PRO A 40 -16.90 11.18 -3.21
C PRO A 40 -16.72 12.47 -2.39
N LEU A 41 -15.89 12.40 -1.34
CA LEU A 41 -15.63 13.53 -0.43
C LEU A 41 -14.23 14.14 -0.61
N ASN A 42 -13.41 13.58 -1.49
CA ASN A 42 -12.08 14.07 -1.82
C ASN A 42 -11.69 13.64 -3.24
N ALA A 43 -10.63 14.26 -3.79
CA ALA A 43 -10.17 13.99 -5.15
C ALA A 43 -9.79 12.52 -5.38
N ASN A 44 -9.28 11.82 -4.35
CA ASN A 44 -8.93 10.40 -4.46
C ASN A 44 -10.16 9.53 -4.68
N GLU A 45 -11.22 9.76 -3.91
CA GLU A 45 -12.48 9.05 -4.08
C GLU A 45 -13.15 9.40 -5.42
N THR A 46 -12.99 10.63 -5.92
CA THR A 46 -13.53 11.03 -7.23
C THR A 46 -12.91 10.21 -8.36
N TRP A 47 -11.58 10.22 -8.52
CA TRP A 47 -10.96 9.53 -9.64
C TRP A 47 -11.10 8.00 -9.51
N LYS A 48 -11.13 7.44 -8.28
CA LYS A 48 -11.38 6.01 -8.05
C LYS A 48 -12.77 5.56 -8.51
N GLN A 49 -13.73 6.47 -8.55
CA GLN A 49 -15.07 6.19 -9.09
C GLN A 49 -15.15 6.36 -10.61
N GLU A 50 -14.24 7.14 -11.20
CA GLU A 50 -14.17 7.35 -12.65
C GLU A 50 -13.62 6.13 -13.39
N ASP A 51 -12.58 5.48 -12.83
CA ASP A 51 -11.95 4.28 -13.41
C ASP A 51 -11.22 3.48 -12.33
N ASP A 52 -11.25 2.15 -12.45
CA ASP A 52 -10.53 1.24 -11.55
C ASP A 52 -9.02 1.48 -11.68
N GLY A 53 -8.32 1.57 -10.55
CA GLY A 53 -6.88 1.76 -10.53
C GLY A 53 -6.10 0.66 -11.26
N LEU A 54 -6.62 -0.57 -11.29
CA LEU A 54 -5.98 -1.69 -11.99
C LEU A 54 -6.01 -1.54 -13.51
N ASN A 55 -6.99 -0.82 -14.07
CA ASN A 55 -7.15 -0.65 -15.52
C ASN A 55 -6.00 0.14 -16.16
N VAL A 56 -5.21 0.89 -15.38
CA VAL A 56 -4.09 1.68 -15.91
C VAL A 56 -2.98 0.82 -16.54
N ARG A 57 -2.92 -0.48 -16.24
CA ARG A 57 -1.95 -1.39 -16.86
C ARG A 57 -2.02 -1.37 -18.38
N GLU A 58 -3.22 -1.45 -18.94
CA GLU A 58 -3.42 -1.43 -20.39
C GLU A 58 -2.86 -0.13 -20.98
N ARG A 59 -3.11 1.02 -20.32
CA ARG A 59 -2.59 2.31 -20.77
C ARG A 59 -1.06 2.40 -20.64
N ILE A 60 -0.47 1.81 -19.61
CA ILE A 60 0.99 1.72 -19.47
C ILE A 60 1.59 0.93 -20.64
N GLU A 61 1.05 -0.24 -20.94
CA GLU A 61 1.56 -1.12 -22.01
C GLU A 61 1.33 -0.55 -23.41
N THR A 62 0.19 0.12 -23.63
CA THR A 62 -0.23 0.52 -24.98
C THR A 62 0.07 1.96 -25.34
N ILE A 63 0.17 2.86 -24.36
CA ILE A 63 0.31 4.32 -24.54
C ILE A 63 1.58 4.82 -23.83
N TYR A 64 1.62 4.78 -22.51
CA TYR A 64 2.62 5.52 -21.73
C TYR A 64 4.05 4.99 -21.89
N SER A 65 4.22 3.67 -22.05
CA SER A 65 5.54 3.08 -22.34
C SER A 65 6.09 3.45 -23.73
N LYS A 66 5.24 3.98 -24.63
CA LYS A 66 5.63 4.39 -25.98
C LYS A 66 5.80 5.90 -26.09
N ASP A 67 4.91 6.64 -25.44
CA ASP A 67 4.85 8.11 -25.51
C ASP A 67 5.73 8.78 -24.43
N GLY A 68 6.16 8.03 -23.42
CA GLY A 68 7.06 8.49 -22.36
C GLY A 68 6.35 9.18 -21.18
N PHE A 69 7.16 9.61 -20.21
CA PHE A 69 6.68 10.14 -18.91
C PHE A 69 5.72 11.33 -19.04
N ASP A 70 6.04 12.29 -19.92
CA ASP A 70 5.29 13.55 -20.04
C ASP A 70 3.88 13.36 -20.64
N ALA A 71 3.59 12.19 -21.22
CA ALA A 71 2.28 11.85 -21.76
C ALA A 71 1.30 11.34 -20.69
N ILE A 72 1.76 11.08 -19.46
CA ILE A 72 0.95 10.45 -18.41
C ILE A 72 0.05 11.50 -17.74
N PRO A 73 -1.29 11.34 -17.77
CA PRO A 73 -2.19 12.24 -17.06
C PRO A 73 -1.92 12.21 -15.54
N SER A 74 -2.00 13.37 -14.89
CA SER A 74 -1.69 13.53 -13.46
C SER A 74 -2.44 12.58 -12.53
N GLN A 75 -3.71 12.28 -12.82
CA GLN A 75 -4.49 11.30 -12.03
C GLN A 75 -3.95 9.88 -12.13
N ASP A 76 -3.45 9.48 -13.30
CA ASP A 76 -2.83 8.17 -13.48
C ASP A 76 -1.45 8.17 -12.81
N LEU A 77 -0.65 9.22 -13.06
CA LEU A 77 0.71 9.36 -12.53
C LEU A 77 0.77 9.33 -11.00
N HIS A 78 -0.07 10.12 -10.33
CA HIS A 78 -0.06 10.23 -8.86
C HIS A 78 -1.10 9.36 -8.16
N GLY A 79 -2.03 8.76 -8.91
CA GLY A 79 -3.11 7.92 -8.38
C GLY A 79 -2.96 6.48 -8.87
N ARG A 80 -3.45 6.19 -10.08
CA ARG A 80 -3.65 4.82 -10.58
C ARG A 80 -2.37 4.00 -10.70
N PHE A 81 -1.23 4.62 -11.03
CA PHE A 81 0.07 3.93 -11.09
C PHE A 81 0.44 3.21 -9.78
N ARG A 82 -0.03 3.73 -8.63
CA ARG A 82 0.20 3.09 -7.33
C ARG A 82 -0.43 1.69 -7.24
N TRP A 83 -1.52 1.41 -7.95
CA TRP A 83 -2.16 0.09 -7.95
C TRP A 83 -1.27 -0.99 -8.59
N TRP A 84 -0.21 -0.59 -9.30
CA TRP A 84 0.82 -1.45 -9.84
C TRP A 84 2.21 -1.21 -9.24
N GLY A 85 2.25 -0.72 -8.00
CA GLY A 85 3.50 -0.59 -7.24
C GLY A 85 4.42 0.53 -7.73
N LEU A 86 3.93 1.46 -8.55
CA LEU A 86 4.71 2.56 -9.12
C LEU A 86 4.43 3.86 -8.33
N TYR A 87 5.50 4.47 -7.80
CA TYR A 87 5.47 5.82 -7.25
C TYR A 87 6.44 6.70 -8.02
N THR A 88 6.11 7.98 -8.19
CA THR A 88 7.07 8.95 -8.71
C THR A 88 8.22 9.11 -7.71
N GLN A 89 9.44 9.12 -8.23
CA GLN A 89 10.65 9.30 -7.42
C GLN A 89 10.91 10.79 -7.21
N ARG A 90 11.54 11.17 -6.09
CA ARG A 90 11.95 12.56 -5.85
C ARG A 90 13.14 12.97 -6.72
N LYS A 91 13.09 14.16 -7.31
CA LYS A 91 14.21 14.83 -7.99
C LYS A 91 15.42 15.00 -7.06
N PRO A 92 16.64 14.67 -7.51
CA PRO A 92 17.84 14.93 -6.75
C PRO A 92 18.09 16.45 -6.59
N GLY A 93 18.82 16.84 -5.54
CA GLY A 93 19.20 18.23 -5.30
C GLY A 93 18.16 19.10 -4.61
N ILE A 94 16.99 18.55 -4.23
CA ILE A 94 15.98 19.28 -3.45
C ILE A 94 16.15 19.00 -1.96
N ASP A 95 16.49 20.03 -1.20
CA ASP A 95 16.66 19.96 0.25
C ASP A 95 15.41 19.40 0.98
N GLY A 96 15.64 18.66 2.07
CA GLY A 96 14.59 17.94 2.79
C GLY A 96 13.48 18.85 3.34
N GLY A 97 13.83 20.09 3.73
CA GLY A 97 12.89 21.08 4.27
C GLY A 97 11.87 21.61 3.26
N LYS A 98 12.06 21.35 1.97
CA LYS A 98 11.21 21.89 0.88
C LYS A 98 9.96 21.05 0.57
N THR A 99 9.84 19.87 1.18
CA THR A 99 8.78 18.89 0.86
C THR A 99 7.37 19.42 1.14
N ALA A 100 7.21 20.26 2.17
CA ALA A 100 5.90 20.84 2.52
C ALA A 100 5.58 22.15 1.77
N THR A 101 6.53 22.66 0.98
CA THR A 101 6.41 23.98 0.32
C THR A 101 6.33 23.91 -1.19
N LEU A 102 6.76 22.80 -1.78
CA LEU A 102 6.78 22.61 -3.23
C LEU A 102 5.60 21.74 -3.65
N GLU A 103 5.07 22.01 -4.81
CA GLU A 103 4.02 21.21 -5.42
C GLU A 103 4.59 19.84 -5.89
N PRO A 104 3.75 18.79 -6.00
CA PRO A 104 4.23 17.45 -6.36
C PRO A 104 5.09 17.40 -7.64
N HIS A 105 4.68 18.12 -8.69
CA HIS A 105 5.40 18.18 -9.97
C HIS A 105 6.78 18.85 -9.88
N GLU A 106 7.00 19.70 -8.88
CA GLU A 106 8.31 20.32 -8.61
C GLU A 106 9.25 19.36 -7.87
N LEU A 107 8.68 18.46 -7.05
CA LEU A 107 9.42 17.49 -6.24
C LEU A 107 9.81 16.23 -7.01
N GLU A 108 9.02 15.83 -7.99
CA GLU A 108 9.15 14.53 -8.63
C GLU A 108 10.02 14.53 -9.88
N ASP A 109 10.75 13.44 -10.07
CA ASP A 109 11.56 13.14 -11.25
C ASP A 109 10.74 12.33 -12.27
N LYS A 110 11.27 12.20 -13.48
CA LYS A 110 10.68 11.39 -14.56
C LYS A 110 10.85 9.87 -14.36
N TYR A 111 11.35 9.47 -13.20
CA TYR A 111 11.65 8.09 -12.84
C TYR A 111 10.68 7.60 -11.76
N PHE A 112 10.53 6.29 -11.69
CA PHE A 112 9.67 5.62 -10.74
C PHE A 112 10.48 4.81 -9.72
N MET A 113 9.97 4.78 -8.50
CA MET A 113 10.18 3.66 -7.60
C MET A 113 9.17 2.57 -7.98
N LEU A 114 9.65 1.35 -8.21
CA LEU A 114 8.85 0.16 -8.46
C LEU A 114 8.98 -0.80 -7.29
N ARG A 115 7.85 -1.20 -6.71
CA ARG A 115 7.80 -2.17 -5.61
C ARG A 115 7.35 -3.54 -6.11
N VAL A 116 8.23 -4.53 -5.99
CA VAL A 116 7.89 -5.95 -6.21
C VAL A 116 7.14 -6.47 -4.98
N ARG A 117 5.99 -7.12 -5.19
CA ARG A 117 5.19 -7.73 -4.12
C ARG A 117 5.70 -9.14 -3.83
N ILE A 118 6.07 -9.38 -2.58
CA ILE A 118 6.62 -10.66 -2.10
C ILE A 118 5.87 -11.02 -0.80
N ASP A 119 4.68 -11.59 -0.95
CA ASP A 119 3.89 -12.03 0.20
C ASP A 119 4.64 -13.10 0.99
N GLY A 120 4.68 -12.96 2.31
CA GLY A 120 5.48 -13.82 3.20
C GLY A 120 7.00 -13.59 3.13
N GLY A 121 7.50 -12.78 2.20
CA GLY A 121 8.94 -12.55 2.00
C GLY A 121 9.72 -13.72 1.42
N ALA A 122 9.06 -14.81 1.02
CA ALA A 122 9.68 -15.99 0.47
C ALA A 122 9.97 -15.83 -1.03
N LEU A 123 11.18 -16.18 -1.46
CA LEU A 123 11.60 -16.19 -2.86
C LEU A 123 12.37 -17.46 -3.19
N THR A 124 12.20 -17.96 -4.41
CA THR A 124 13.14 -18.91 -4.99
C THR A 124 14.44 -18.21 -5.42
N THR A 125 15.53 -18.97 -5.60
CA THR A 125 16.79 -18.42 -6.11
C THR A 125 16.66 -17.87 -7.53
N GLU A 126 15.76 -18.43 -8.34
CA GLU A 126 15.43 -17.94 -9.67
C GLU A 126 14.71 -16.59 -9.61
N GLN A 127 13.68 -16.48 -8.77
CA GLN A 127 12.95 -15.22 -8.56
C GLN A 127 13.89 -14.10 -8.10
N LEU A 128 14.76 -14.38 -7.11
CA LEU A 128 15.74 -13.42 -6.63
C LEU A 128 16.74 -13.01 -7.74
N ARG A 129 17.17 -13.96 -8.57
CA ARG A 129 18.06 -13.68 -9.71
C ARG A 129 17.39 -12.77 -10.74
N VAL A 130 16.11 -13.00 -11.05
CA VAL A 130 15.35 -12.14 -11.97
C VAL A 130 15.22 -10.72 -11.43
N ILE A 131 14.89 -10.54 -10.14
CA ILE A 131 14.83 -9.21 -9.52
C ILE A 131 16.20 -8.53 -9.60
N GLY A 132 17.29 -9.25 -9.31
CA GLY A 132 18.65 -8.72 -9.43
C GLY A 132 19.00 -8.29 -10.85
N GLN A 133 18.65 -9.09 -11.87
CA GLN A 133 18.89 -8.72 -13.26
C GLN A 133 18.07 -7.49 -13.69
N ILE A 134 16.82 -7.38 -13.23
CA ILE A 134 15.99 -6.20 -13.47
C ILE A 134 16.62 -4.95 -12.84
N SER A 135 17.15 -5.08 -11.61
CA SER A 135 17.90 -4.00 -10.94
C SER A 135 19.09 -3.53 -11.80
N VAL A 136 19.92 -4.46 -12.28
CA VAL A 136 21.08 -4.14 -13.14
C VAL A 136 20.65 -3.45 -14.43
N ASP A 137 19.66 -4.02 -15.14
CA ASP A 137 19.30 -3.58 -16.49
C ASP A 137 18.51 -2.26 -16.50
N PHE A 138 17.62 -2.07 -15.52
CA PHE A 138 16.64 -0.98 -15.51
C PHE A 138 16.72 -0.08 -14.28
N GLY A 139 17.18 -0.63 -13.15
CA GLY A 139 17.19 0.03 -11.85
C GLY A 139 18.52 0.69 -11.45
N ARG A 140 19.48 0.81 -12.38
CA ARG A 140 20.85 1.29 -12.12
C ARG A 140 21.56 0.52 -11.00
N ASP A 141 21.33 -0.79 -10.95
CA ASP A 141 21.87 -1.68 -9.93
C ASP A 141 21.46 -1.30 -8.49
N SER A 142 20.33 -0.61 -8.34
CA SER A 142 19.73 -0.28 -7.04
C SER A 142 18.62 -1.25 -6.65
N ALA A 143 18.71 -1.81 -5.44
CA ALA A 143 17.68 -2.65 -4.86
C ALA A 143 17.65 -2.50 -3.34
N ASP A 144 16.52 -2.06 -2.81
CA ASP A 144 16.33 -1.83 -1.39
C ASP A 144 15.34 -2.85 -0.79
N LEU A 145 15.79 -3.57 0.24
CA LEU A 145 14.88 -4.39 1.06
C LEU A 145 14.06 -3.51 1.97
N THR A 146 12.75 -3.73 1.98
CA THR A 146 11.82 -2.98 2.81
C THR A 146 11.60 -3.66 4.16
N ASP A 147 11.16 -2.89 5.15
CA ASP A 147 10.67 -3.39 6.44
C ASP A 147 9.38 -4.24 6.35
N ARG A 148 8.84 -4.39 5.13
CA ARG A 148 7.68 -5.22 4.81
C ARG A 148 8.00 -6.37 3.86
N GLN A 149 9.25 -6.83 3.85
CA GLN A 149 9.72 -8.03 3.11
C GLN A 149 9.72 -7.93 1.57
N ASN A 150 9.34 -6.78 1.01
CA ASN A 150 9.44 -6.51 -0.42
C ASN A 150 10.82 -5.97 -0.82
N ILE A 151 11.07 -5.95 -2.14
CA ILE A 151 12.19 -5.25 -2.77
C ILE A 151 11.65 -4.03 -3.54
N GLN A 152 12.30 -2.88 -3.38
CA GLN A 152 12.06 -1.67 -4.16
C GLN A 152 13.23 -1.37 -5.09
N LEU A 153 12.90 -1.08 -6.34
CA LEU A 153 13.83 -0.64 -7.37
C LEU A 153 13.59 0.83 -7.67
N HIS A 154 14.65 1.60 -7.93
CA HIS A 154 14.57 3.02 -8.28
C HIS A 154 15.08 3.26 -9.69
N TRP A 155 14.91 4.49 -10.21
CA TRP A 155 15.35 4.90 -11.56
C TRP A 155 14.63 4.20 -12.72
N ILE A 156 13.49 3.55 -12.46
CA ILE A 156 12.71 2.88 -13.48
C ILE A 156 12.05 3.91 -14.39
N ARG A 157 12.07 3.68 -15.69
CA ARG A 157 11.35 4.52 -16.66
C ARG A 157 10.07 3.83 -17.12
N VAL A 158 9.07 4.61 -17.54
CA VAL A 158 7.77 4.05 -17.95
C VAL A 158 7.88 3.10 -19.15
N GLU A 159 8.85 3.37 -20.02
CA GLU A 159 9.16 2.61 -21.22
C GLU A 159 9.64 1.18 -20.90
N ASP A 160 10.27 0.99 -19.74
CA ASP A 160 10.84 -0.29 -19.33
C ASP A 160 9.81 -1.18 -18.59
N ILE A 161 8.71 -0.61 -18.09
CA ILE A 161 7.74 -1.29 -17.22
C ILE A 161 7.16 -2.57 -17.86
N PRO A 162 6.72 -2.58 -19.13
CA PRO A 162 6.15 -3.80 -19.74
C PRO A 162 7.14 -4.97 -19.77
N GLU A 163 8.42 -4.70 -20.04
CA GLU A 163 9.48 -5.72 -20.03
C GLU A 163 9.76 -6.20 -18.59
N ILE A 164 9.79 -5.28 -17.62
CA ILE A 164 9.95 -5.63 -16.21
C ILE A 164 8.82 -6.55 -15.74
N TRP A 165 7.56 -6.23 -16.06
CA TRP A 165 6.42 -7.09 -15.73
C TRP A 165 6.52 -8.45 -16.41
N THR A 166 6.87 -8.49 -17.69
CA THR A 166 7.07 -9.76 -18.42
C THR A 166 8.08 -10.67 -17.71
N ARG A 167 9.21 -10.11 -17.25
CA ARG A 167 10.23 -10.88 -16.51
C ARG A 167 9.76 -11.33 -15.14
N LEU A 168 9.12 -10.46 -14.37
CA LEU A 168 8.60 -10.80 -13.04
C LEU A 168 7.52 -11.88 -13.13
N GLU A 169 6.57 -11.72 -14.05
CA GLU A 169 5.48 -12.66 -14.28
C GLU A 169 5.99 -14.01 -14.80
N GLY A 170 7.06 -14.01 -15.59
CA GLY A 170 7.75 -15.23 -16.03
C GLY A 170 8.27 -16.10 -14.88
N VAL A 171 8.46 -15.54 -13.68
CA VAL A 171 8.85 -16.28 -12.46
C VAL A 171 7.77 -16.24 -11.36
N GLY A 172 6.53 -15.88 -11.73
CA GLY A 172 5.38 -15.87 -10.81
C GLY A 172 5.37 -14.70 -9.81
N LEU A 173 6.14 -13.65 -10.03
CA LEU A 173 6.12 -12.42 -9.24
C LEU A 173 5.19 -11.37 -9.85
N SER A 174 4.75 -10.41 -9.03
CA SER A 174 3.89 -9.32 -9.47
C SER A 174 4.17 -8.01 -8.70
N THR A 175 3.62 -6.91 -9.20
CA THR A 175 3.58 -5.59 -8.54
C THR A 175 2.15 -5.17 -8.18
N THR A 176 1.15 -6.00 -8.52
CA THR A 176 -0.28 -5.78 -8.29
C THR A 176 -0.54 -5.44 -6.83
N GLU A 177 -1.22 -4.31 -6.62
CA GLU A 177 -1.65 -3.82 -5.30
C GLU A 177 -0.50 -3.68 -4.29
N ALA A 178 0.75 -3.59 -4.75
CA ALA A 178 1.91 -3.36 -3.88
C ALA A 178 1.84 -1.98 -3.20
N CYS A 179 1.10 -1.04 -3.82
CA CYS A 179 0.84 0.31 -3.37
C CYS A 179 -0.65 0.70 -3.65
N GLY A 180 -1.06 1.93 -3.33
CA GLY A 180 -2.45 2.39 -3.51
C GLY A 180 -3.36 2.13 -2.29
N ASP A 181 -4.65 2.45 -2.43
CA ASP A 181 -5.68 2.30 -1.38
C ASP A 181 -6.28 0.88 -1.41
N VAL A 182 -5.41 -0.12 -1.25
CA VAL A 182 -5.68 -1.56 -1.43
C VAL A 182 -4.86 -2.39 -0.43
N PRO A 183 -5.16 -3.69 -0.23
CA PRO A 183 -4.35 -4.57 0.60
C PRO A 183 -2.91 -4.65 0.09
N ARG A 184 -1.98 -4.25 0.96
CA ARG A 184 -0.54 -4.32 0.69
C ARG A 184 -0.03 -5.76 0.85
N VAL A 185 1.29 -5.92 0.78
CA VAL A 185 1.97 -7.17 1.11
C VAL A 185 1.51 -7.74 2.46
N ILE A 186 1.26 -9.05 2.46
CA ILE A 186 0.94 -9.85 3.64
C ILE A 186 2.25 -10.33 4.25
N LEU A 187 2.47 -9.95 5.51
CA LEU A 187 3.68 -10.34 6.21
C LEU A 187 3.58 -11.78 6.69
N GLY A 188 4.68 -12.51 6.56
CA GLY A 188 4.83 -13.88 7.05
C GLY A 188 6.09 -14.02 7.89
N SER A 189 6.14 -15.02 8.78
CA SER A 189 7.37 -15.32 9.52
C SER A 189 8.47 -15.71 8.52
N PRO A 190 9.68 -15.12 8.59
CA PRO A 190 10.78 -15.51 7.70
C PRO A 190 11.29 -16.94 7.98
N ALA A 191 10.82 -17.58 9.05
CA ALA A 191 11.14 -18.95 9.42
C ALA A 191 9.90 -19.87 9.46
N ALA A 192 8.79 -19.45 8.82
CA ALA A 192 7.59 -20.28 8.69
C ALA A 192 7.94 -21.64 8.05
N GLY A 193 7.49 -22.74 8.66
CA GLY A 193 7.76 -24.11 8.22
C GLY A 193 9.15 -24.63 8.60
N ILE A 194 9.97 -23.84 9.29
CA ILE A 194 11.36 -24.16 9.66
C ILE A 194 11.61 -24.01 11.16
N ALA A 195 11.04 -22.98 11.79
CA ALA A 195 11.33 -22.66 13.18
C ALA A 195 10.82 -23.75 14.13
N LYS A 196 11.72 -24.31 14.95
CA LYS A 196 11.40 -25.36 15.93
C LYS A 196 10.25 -24.97 16.88
N ASP A 197 10.20 -23.69 17.24
CA ASP A 197 9.28 -23.16 18.25
C ASP A 197 8.05 -22.49 17.60
N GLU A 198 7.83 -22.64 16.29
CA GLU A 198 6.62 -22.13 15.65
C GLU A 198 5.38 -22.90 16.12
N ILE A 199 4.29 -22.19 16.39
CA ILE A 199 3.03 -22.80 16.80
C ILE A 199 2.35 -23.46 15.59
N ILE A 200 2.47 -22.82 14.42
CA ILE A 200 1.89 -23.23 13.15
C ILE A 200 2.67 -22.57 12.01
N ASP A 201 2.77 -23.24 10.87
CA ASP A 201 3.12 -22.65 9.59
C ASP A 201 1.83 -22.18 8.87
N PRO A 202 1.60 -20.85 8.75
CA PRO A 202 0.40 -20.31 8.12
C PRO A 202 0.60 -19.90 6.65
N THR A 203 1.68 -20.35 6.00
CA THR A 203 1.98 -20.07 4.58
C THR A 203 0.93 -20.70 3.66
#